data_AF-A0A9P5ZDT0-F1
#
_entry.id   AF-A0A9P5ZDT0-F1
#
_cell.length_a   1.000
_cell.length_b   1.000
_cell.length_c   1.000
_cell.angle_alpha   90.00
_cell.angle_beta   90.00
_cell.angle_gamma   90.00
#
_symmetry.space_group_name_H-M   'P 1'
#
loop_
_entity.id
_entity.type
_entity.pdbx_description
1 polymer ?
#
loop_
_entity_poly.entity_id
_entity_poly.type
_entity_poly.pdbx_seq_one_letter_code
_entity_poly.pdbx_strand_id
1 'polypeptide(L)'
;WAILLKPEMEADKIQCNVWKEEVQTLLIFAGLFSAVVTAFVIESYKFLSPDPNDSIIGLLTQIANAGNSSLLPSVSPVTSPSTRFSQTASSIRINVFWFLSLILSLTTVLIGTIALQWLREHQSYPVFSPKETLAILHMRRESLKAWHVPQIFSSLPLLLQGALVLFLAGLIDFVLPL
;
A
#
# COMPACT_ATOMS: atom_id res chain seq x y z
N TRP A 1 -16.93 -24.16 -38.49
CA TRP A 1 -17.19 -23.90 -37.05
C TRP A 1 -16.08 -24.46 -36.16
N ALA A 2 -15.91 -25.78 -36.01
CA ALA A 2 -14.84 -26.33 -35.16
C ALA A 2 -13.40 -25.98 -35.59
N ILE A 3 -13.15 -25.86 -36.90
CA ILE A 3 -11.82 -25.46 -37.45
C ILE A 3 -11.48 -24.00 -37.10
N LEU A 4 -12.48 -23.12 -37.01
CA LEU A 4 -12.31 -21.70 -36.68
C LEU A 4 -12.30 -21.45 -35.16
N LEU A 5 -12.99 -22.29 -34.39
CA LEU A 5 -13.10 -22.16 -32.93
C LEU A 5 -11.79 -22.50 -32.20
N LYS A 6 -11.08 -23.54 -32.65
CA LYS A 6 -9.81 -24.00 -32.03
C LYS A 6 -8.75 -22.90 -31.92
N PRO A 7 -8.39 -22.18 -33.01
CA PRO A 7 -7.35 -21.14 -32.93
C PRO A 7 -7.77 -19.95 -32.06
N GLU A 8 -9.04 -19.55 -32.09
CA GLU A 8 -9.56 -18.44 -31.25
C GLU A 8 -9.54 -18.78 -29.77
N MET A 9 -9.95 -20.01 -29.40
CA MET A 9 -9.88 -20.48 -28.00
C MET A 9 -8.44 -20.56 -27.50
N GLU A 10 -7.50 -21.01 -28.35
CA GLU A 10 -6.09 -21.10 -27.98
C GLU A 10 -5.49 -19.71 -27.79
N ALA A 11 -5.78 -18.76 -28.69
CA ALA A 11 -5.32 -17.37 -28.55
C ALA A 11 -5.85 -16.69 -27.27
N ASP A 12 -7.15 -16.85 -26.99
CA ASP A 12 -7.78 -16.34 -25.76
C ASP A 12 -7.14 -16.94 -24.50
N LYS A 13 -6.90 -18.26 -24.50
CA LYS A 13 -6.25 -18.97 -23.40
C LYS A 13 -4.81 -18.50 -23.18
N ILE A 14 -4.04 -18.31 -24.25
CA ILE A 14 -2.67 -17.79 -24.18
C ILE A 14 -2.68 -16.39 -23.57
N GLN A 15 -3.53 -15.49 -24.08
CA GLN A 15 -3.63 -14.12 -23.58
C GLN A 15 -4.02 -14.08 -22.09
N CYS A 16 -5.00 -14.90 -21.70
CA CYS A 16 -5.37 -15.04 -20.30
C CYS A 16 -4.20 -15.55 -19.45
N ASN A 17 -3.46 -16.57 -19.90
CA ASN A 17 -2.32 -17.08 -19.16
C ASN A 17 -1.22 -16.02 -18.96
N VAL A 18 -0.94 -15.20 -19.97
CA VAL A 18 0.01 -14.08 -19.85
C VAL A 18 -0.44 -13.10 -18.77
N TRP A 19 -1.69 -12.63 -18.81
CA TRP A 19 -2.22 -11.72 -17.78
C TRP A 19 -2.20 -12.34 -16.38
N LYS A 20 -2.48 -13.64 -16.28
CA LYS A 20 -2.43 -14.37 -15.02
C LYS A 20 -1.02 -14.35 -14.44
N GLU A 21 -0.01 -14.68 -15.25
CA GLU A 21 1.39 -14.71 -14.83
C GLU A 21 1.85 -13.32 -14.39
N GLU A 22 1.58 -12.29 -15.19
CA GLU A 22 1.91 -10.90 -14.87
C GLU A 22 1.31 -10.45 -13.53
N VAL A 23 0.01 -10.69 -13.33
CA VAL A 23 -0.66 -10.32 -12.07
C VAL A 23 -0.11 -11.11 -10.90
N GLN A 24 0.11 -12.42 -11.03
CA GLN A 24 0.70 -13.21 -9.96
C GLN A 24 2.08 -12.68 -9.54
N THR A 25 2.93 -12.30 -10.49
CA THR A 25 4.22 -11.67 -10.19
C THR A 25 4.05 -10.33 -9.47
N LEU A 26 3.11 -9.49 -9.90
CA LEU A 26 2.81 -8.21 -9.23
C LEU A 26 2.31 -8.40 -7.80
N LEU A 27 1.45 -9.39 -7.55
CA LEU A 27 0.96 -9.69 -6.20
C LEU A 27 2.10 -10.09 -5.25
N ILE A 28 3.05 -10.91 -5.73
CA ILE A 28 4.23 -11.30 -4.93
C ILE A 28 5.05 -10.06 -4.58
N PHE A 29 5.32 -9.19 -5.56
CA PHE A 29 6.04 -7.94 -5.33
C PHE A 29 5.31 -7.02 -4.35
N ALA A 30 4.00 -6.84 -4.52
CA ALA A 30 3.16 -6.02 -3.65
C ALA A 30 3.12 -6.55 -2.20
N GLY A 31 3.06 -7.87 -2.02
CA GLY A 31 3.14 -8.50 -0.70
C GLY A 31 4.48 -8.26 0.00
N LEU A 32 5.59 -8.46 -0.71
CA LEU A 32 6.94 -8.18 -0.19
C LEU A 32 7.11 -6.69 0.14
N PHE A 33 6.68 -5.80 -0.76
CA PHE A 33 6.70 -4.37 -0.53
C PHE A 33 5.87 -3.99 0.70
N SER A 34 4.64 -4.52 0.84
CA SER A 34 3.78 -4.26 2.00
C SER A 34 4.43 -4.69 3.31
N ALA A 35 5.16 -5.83 3.33
CA ALA A 35 5.87 -6.29 4.52
C ALA A 35 6.98 -5.31 4.93
N VAL A 36 7.77 -4.84 3.95
CA VAL A 36 8.81 -3.83 4.18
C VAL A 36 8.20 -2.53 4.70
N VAL A 37 7.18 -1.99 4.03
CA VAL A 37 6.50 -0.74 4.46
C VAL A 37 5.92 -0.88 5.87
N THR A 38 5.32 -2.02 6.20
CA THR A 38 4.75 -2.28 7.54
C THR A 38 5.82 -2.20 8.62
N ALA A 39 7.02 -2.72 8.38
CA ALA A 39 8.13 -2.62 9.33
C ALA A 39 8.51 -1.15 9.59
N PHE A 40 8.60 -0.32 8.54
CA PHE A 40 8.87 1.12 8.67
C PHE A 40 7.73 1.86 9.36
N VAL A 41 6.47 1.52 9.09
CA VAL A 41 5.30 2.11 9.76
C VAL A 41 5.31 1.81 11.26
N ILE A 42 5.64 0.57 11.66
CA ILE A 42 5.74 0.19 13.07
C ILE A 42 6.87 0.98 13.75
N GLU A 43 8.03 1.11 13.10
CA GLU A 43 9.15 1.85 13.67
C GLU A 43 8.85 3.35 13.76
N SER A 44 8.18 3.92 12.75
CA SER A 44 7.67 5.30 12.75
C SER A 44 6.76 5.58 13.95
N TYR A 45 5.86 4.64 14.25
CA TYR A 45 4.91 4.78 15.35
C TYR A 45 5.60 4.91 16.71
N LYS A 46 6.76 4.26 16.89
CA LYS A 46 7.57 4.39 18.10
C LYS A 46 8.13 5.81 18.23
N PHE A 47 8.61 6.41 17.14
CA PHE A 47 9.10 7.80 17.12
C PHE A 47 8.00 8.86 17.35
N LEU A 48 6.72 8.52 17.13
CA LEU A 48 5.58 9.40 17.40
C LEU A 48 5.11 9.36 18.87
N SER A 49 5.48 8.33 19.61
CA SER A 49 5.19 8.26 21.05
C SER A 49 6.35 8.91 21.81
N PRO A 50 6.10 9.91 22.66
CA PRO A 50 7.13 10.45 23.53
C PRO A 50 7.71 9.29 24.35
N ASP A 51 9.02 9.10 24.31
CA ASP A 51 9.66 8.15 25.21
C ASP A 51 9.27 8.54 26.64
N PRO A 52 8.62 7.66 27.42
CA PRO A 52 8.27 7.96 28.80
C PRO A 52 9.54 8.28 29.61
N ASN A 53 10.70 7.81 29.14
CA ASN A 53 11.99 8.10 29.73
C ASN A 53 12.40 9.58 29.57
N ASP A 54 12.10 10.25 28.46
CA ASP A 54 12.39 11.70 28.30
C ASP A 54 11.48 12.55 29.18
N SER A 55 10.23 12.12 29.36
CA SER A 55 9.30 12.75 30.29
C SER A 55 9.79 12.58 31.73
N ILE A 56 10.29 11.39 32.07
CA ILE A 56 10.86 11.08 33.39
C ILE A 56 12.18 11.85 33.60
N ILE A 57 13.08 11.93 32.61
CA ILE A 57 14.34 12.66 32.72
C ILE A 57 14.09 14.16 32.86
N GLY A 58 13.09 14.72 32.14
CA GLY A 58 12.64 16.10 32.31
C GLY A 58 12.10 16.37 33.72
N LEU A 59 11.28 15.47 34.26
CA LEU A 59 10.81 15.56 35.64
C LEU A 59 11.93 15.37 36.66
N LEU A 60 12.87 14.45 36.41
CA LEU A 60 13.98 14.13 37.32
C LEU A 60 15.01 15.26 37.37
N THR A 61 15.32 15.89 36.25
CA THR A 61 16.15 17.10 36.19
C THR A 61 15.48 18.29 36.89
N GLN A 62 14.15 18.42 36.77
CA GLN A 62 13.40 19.45 37.50
C GLN A 62 13.40 19.21 39.02
N ILE A 63 13.21 17.96 39.47
CA ILE A 63 13.28 17.60 40.90
C ILE A 63 14.70 17.79 41.45
N ALA A 64 15.74 17.42 40.68
CA ALA A 64 17.13 17.60 41.07
C ALA A 64 17.51 19.10 41.22
N ASN A 65 16.99 19.96 40.34
CA ASN A 65 17.22 21.41 40.42
C ASN A 65 16.40 22.08 41.55
N ALA A 66 15.20 21.58 41.84
CA ALA A 66 14.38 22.04 42.97
C ALA A 66 15.00 21.66 44.33
N GLY A 67 15.65 20.49 44.42
CA GLY A 67 16.33 20.03 45.64
C GLY A 67 17.59 20.82 46.01
N ASN A 68 18.24 21.47 45.03
CA ASN A 68 19.45 22.28 45.25
C ASN A 68 19.17 23.75 45.60
N SER A 69 17.93 24.21 45.44
CA SER A 69 17.54 25.61 45.68
C SER A 69 16.79 25.74 47.00
N SER A 70 17.47 25.46 48.11
CA SER A 70 17.02 25.99 49.39
C SER A 70 17.35 27.49 49.42
N LEU A 71 16.40 28.29 49.90
CA LEU A 71 16.43 29.76 50.08
C LEU A 71 15.85 30.58 48.91
N LEU A 72 14.51 30.60 48.80
CA LEU A 72 13.62 31.79 48.76
C LEU A 72 12.27 31.44 48.09
N PRO A 73 11.11 31.79 48.67
CA PRO A 73 9.81 31.53 48.06
C PRO A 73 9.51 32.63 47.04
N SER A 74 10.06 32.53 45.84
CA SER A 74 9.57 33.28 44.68
C SER A 74 8.81 32.32 43.79
N VAL A 75 7.49 32.29 43.96
CA VAL A 75 6.55 31.65 43.02
C VAL A 75 6.58 32.47 41.73
N SER A 76 7.61 32.27 40.92
CA SER A 76 7.60 32.69 39.53
C SER A 76 6.60 31.77 38.81
N PRO A 77 5.63 32.30 38.06
CA PRO A 77 4.74 31.45 37.28
C PRO A 77 5.61 30.62 36.35
N VAL A 78 5.44 29.31 36.47
CA VAL A 78 6.04 28.27 35.63
C VAL A 78 5.76 28.67 34.18
N THR A 79 6.71 29.41 33.59
CA THR A 79 6.89 29.38 32.16
C THR A 79 7.65 28.09 31.96
N SER A 80 6.91 26.98 31.96
CA SER A 80 7.37 25.79 31.29
C SER A 80 7.93 26.31 29.97
N PRO A 81 9.17 25.97 29.58
CA PRO A 81 9.44 25.95 28.17
C PRO A 81 8.39 24.96 27.65
N SER A 82 7.28 25.50 27.20
CA SER A 82 6.70 25.04 25.98
C SER A 82 7.81 25.27 24.95
N THR A 83 8.83 24.39 24.98
CA THR A 83 9.05 23.51 23.86
C THR A 83 7.65 23.03 23.54
N ARG A 84 6.92 23.88 22.79
CA ARG A 84 5.82 23.45 21.97
C ARG A 84 6.43 22.22 21.40
N PHE A 85 5.88 21.07 21.78
CA PHE A 85 6.05 19.87 21.01
C PHE A 85 5.69 20.36 19.62
N SER A 86 6.72 20.78 18.88
CA SER A 86 6.69 20.94 17.45
C SER A 86 6.76 19.49 17.03
N GLN A 87 5.68 18.77 17.40
CA GLN A 87 5.33 17.45 17.01
C GLN A 87 4.92 17.62 15.55
N THR A 88 5.94 17.95 14.76
CA THR A 88 6.27 17.26 13.54
C THR A 88 5.12 17.17 12.56
N ALA A 89 4.72 18.34 12.03
CA ALA A 89 3.96 18.40 10.78
C ALA A 89 4.64 17.54 9.68
N SER A 90 5.98 17.43 9.72
CA SER A 90 6.77 16.50 8.91
C SER A 90 6.56 15.02 9.29
N SER A 91 6.58 14.60 10.57
CA SER A 91 6.31 13.18 10.91
C SER A 91 4.89 12.75 10.57
N ILE A 92 3.89 13.64 10.74
CA ILE A 92 2.51 13.35 10.33
C ILE A 92 2.47 13.13 8.82
N ARG A 93 3.12 13.99 8.02
CA ARG A 93 3.22 13.82 6.56
C ARG A 93 3.90 12.52 6.16
N ILE A 94 5.06 12.19 6.76
CA ILE A 94 5.82 10.97 6.47
C ILE A 94 4.96 9.73 6.77
N ASN A 95 4.30 9.74 7.93
CA ASN A 95 3.43 8.64 8.33
C ASN A 95 2.23 8.51 7.36
N VAL A 96 1.61 9.62 6.94
CA VAL A 96 0.57 9.62 5.90
C VAL A 96 1.07 9.06 4.57
N PHE A 97 2.28 9.43 4.11
CA PHE A 97 2.85 8.89 2.88
C PHE A 97 3.09 7.38 2.96
N TRP A 98 3.61 6.89 4.09
CA TRP A 98 3.82 5.46 4.32
C TRP A 98 2.52 4.69 4.43
N PHE A 99 1.52 5.19 5.15
CA PHE A 99 0.19 4.58 5.19
C PHE A 99 -0.48 4.58 3.81
N LEU A 100 -0.38 5.67 3.05
CA LEU A 100 -0.96 5.74 1.71
C LEU A 100 -0.28 4.75 0.76
N SER A 101 1.04 4.61 0.84
CA SER A 101 1.79 3.60 0.06
C SER A 101 1.35 2.17 0.41
N LEU A 102 1.10 1.90 1.69
CA LEU A 102 0.61 0.60 2.15
C LEU A 102 -0.80 0.32 1.63
N ILE A 103 -1.72 1.29 1.74
CA ILE A 103 -3.09 1.18 1.26
C ILE A 103 -3.12 0.94 -0.26
N LEU A 104 -2.32 1.67 -1.04
CA LEU A 104 -2.23 1.48 -2.49
C LEU A 104 -1.68 0.09 -2.85
N SER A 105 -0.67 -0.39 -2.12
CA SER A 105 -0.16 -1.76 -2.31
C SER A 105 -1.23 -2.81 -2.04
N LEU A 106 -1.95 -2.71 -0.91
CA LEU A 106 -3.03 -3.64 -0.57
C LEU A 106 -4.19 -3.57 -1.56
N THR A 107 -4.51 -2.37 -2.04
CA THR A 107 -5.54 -2.16 -3.07
C THR A 107 -5.14 -2.85 -4.37
N THR A 108 -3.87 -2.78 -4.76
CA THR A 108 -3.32 -3.50 -5.92
C THR A 108 -3.48 -5.01 -5.74
N VAL A 109 -3.16 -5.55 -4.56
CA VAL A 109 -3.36 -6.98 -4.27
C VAL A 109 -4.83 -7.37 -4.36
N LEU A 110 -5.74 -6.58 -3.77
CA LEU A 110 -7.17 -6.85 -3.81
C LEU A 110 -7.71 -6.86 -5.26
N ILE A 111 -7.41 -5.82 -6.04
CA ILE A 111 -7.84 -5.75 -7.44
C ILE A 111 -7.23 -6.89 -8.26
N GLY A 112 -5.94 -7.19 -8.07
CA GLY A 112 -5.26 -8.29 -8.75
C GLY A 112 -5.85 -9.66 -8.41
N THR A 113 -6.20 -9.93 -7.14
CA THR A 113 -6.89 -11.17 -6.76
C THR A 113 -8.27 -11.30 -7.42
N ILE A 114 -9.06 -10.23 -7.46
CA ILE A 114 -10.36 -10.22 -8.13
C ILE A 114 -10.19 -10.47 -9.63
N ALA A 115 -9.19 -9.85 -10.26
CA ALA A 115 -8.87 -10.06 -11.67
C ALA A 115 -8.50 -11.52 -11.97
N LEU A 116 -7.71 -12.16 -11.11
CA LEU A 116 -7.38 -13.59 -11.22
C LEU A 116 -8.60 -14.51 -11.06
N GLN A 117 -9.51 -14.19 -10.14
CA GLN A 117 -10.76 -14.94 -9.96
C GLN A 117 -11.64 -14.84 -11.21
N TRP A 118 -11.82 -13.63 -11.70
CA TRP A 118 -12.60 -13.35 -12.90
C TRP A 118 -12.01 -14.07 -14.12
N LEU A 119 -10.69 -14.06 -14.26
CA LEU A 119 -9.98 -14.73 -15.36
C LEU A 119 -10.14 -16.27 -15.31
N ARG A 120 -10.13 -16.85 -14.11
CA ARG A 120 -10.40 -18.28 -13.92
C ARG A 120 -11.82 -18.64 -14.37
N GLU A 121 -12.81 -17.82 -14.02
CA GLU A 121 -14.20 -18.02 -14.44
C GLU A 121 -14.34 -17.85 -15.96
N HIS A 122 -13.62 -16.89 -16.55
CA HIS A 122 -13.61 -16.67 -17.99
C HIS A 122 -13.11 -17.90 -18.78
N GLN A 123 -12.10 -18.59 -18.26
CA GLN A 123 -11.56 -19.82 -18.84
C GLN A 123 -12.42 -21.06 -18.56
N SER A 124 -13.44 -20.97 -17.72
CA SER A 124 -14.37 -22.06 -17.44
C SER A 124 -15.40 -22.16 -18.58
N TYR A 125 -15.18 -23.10 -19.50
CA TYR A 125 -16.08 -23.37 -20.63
C TYR A 125 -16.86 -24.68 -20.39
N PRO A 126 -18.19 -24.65 -20.29
CA PRO A 126 -18.98 -25.87 -20.31
C PRO A 126 -18.92 -26.54 -21.69
N VAL A 127 -19.06 -27.86 -21.73
CA VAL A 127 -19.02 -28.64 -22.98
C VAL A 127 -20.33 -28.44 -23.74
N PHE A 128 -20.35 -27.45 -24.63
CA PHE A 128 -21.49 -27.15 -25.52
C PHE A 128 -21.20 -27.50 -26.98
N SER A 129 -22.21 -27.37 -27.84
CA SER A 129 -22.03 -27.51 -29.29
C SER A 129 -21.01 -26.47 -29.80
N PRO A 130 -20.15 -26.80 -30.78
CA PRO A 130 -19.13 -25.88 -31.29
C PRO A 130 -19.64 -24.51 -31.78
N LYS A 131 -20.93 -24.41 -32.14
CA LYS A 131 -21.57 -23.14 -32.50
C LYS A 131 -21.91 -22.30 -31.27
N GLU A 132 -22.42 -22.92 -30.21
CA GLU A 132 -22.80 -22.28 -28.96
C GLU A 132 -21.56 -21.80 -28.21
N THR A 133 -20.50 -22.61 -28.15
CA THR A 133 -19.20 -22.21 -27.57
C THR A 133 -18.62 -20.99 -28.26
N LEU A 134 -18.70 -20.91 -29.59
CA LEU A 134 -18.20 -19.75 -30.35
C LEU A 134 -19.00 -18.48 -30.02
N ALA A 135 -20.33 -18.58 -29.93
CA ALA A 135 -21.18 -17.46 -29.55
C ALA A 135 -20.88 -16.97 -28.12
N ILE A 136 -20.72 -17.89 -27.16
CA ILE A 136 -20.37 -17.57 -25.77
C ILE A 136 -18.98 -16.91 -25.69
N LEU A 137 -17.99 -17.42 -26.43
CA LEU A 137 -16.65 -16.85 -26.46
C LEU A 137 -16.66 -15.42 -27.01
N HIS A 138 -17.40 -15.18 -28.10
CA HIS A 138 -17.60 -13.83 -28.63
C HIS A 138 -18.26 -12.90 -27.61
N MET A 139 -19.35 -13.32 -26.96
CA MET A 139 -20.03 -12.50 -25.94
C MET A 139 -19.12 -12.20 -24.75
N ARG A 140 -18.33 -13.17 -24.28
CA ARG A 140 -17.38 -12.99 -23.19
C ARG A 140 -16.22 -12.05 -23.58
N ARG A 141 -15.73 -12.13 -24.81
CA ARG A 141 -14.69 -11.24 -25.34
C ARG A 141 -15.18 -9.80 -25.52
N GLU A 142 -16.44 -9.64 -25.90
CA GLU A 142 -17.09 -8.34 -25.98
C GLU A 142 -17.33 -7.76 -24.58
N SER A 143 -17.74 -8.60 -23.63
CA SER A 143 -17.84 -8.23 -22.21
C SER A 143 -16.49 -7.81 -21.63
N LEU A 144 -15.40 -8.49 -21.97
CA LEU A 144 -14.02 -8.12 -21.61
C LEU A 144 -13.66 -6.69 -22.03
N LYS A 145 -13.99 -6.35 -23.28
CA LYS A 145 -13.74 -5.01 -23.83
C LYS A 145 -14.66 -3.98 -23.18
N ALA A 146 -15.94 -4.28 -23.01
CA ALA A 146 -16.91 -3.39 -22.38
C ALA A 146 -16.53 -3.08 -20.91
N TRP A 147 -16.04 -4.07 -20.17
CA TRP A 147 -15.60 -3.92 -18.79
C TRP A 147 -14.19 -3.31 -18.63
N HIS A 148 -13.53 -2.93 -19.73
CA HIS A 148 -12.19 -2.34 -19.70
C HIS A 148 -11.17 -3.18 -18.91
N VAL A 149 -11.34 -4.50 -18.91
CA VAL A 149 -10.47 -5.43 -18.18
C VAL A 149 -8.98 -5.27 -18.53
N PRO A 150 -8.59 -5.07 -19.81
CA PRO A 150 -7.19 -4.78 -20.15
C PRO A 150 -6.63 -3.51 -19.48
N GLN A 151 -7.48 -2.51 -19.25
CA GLN A 151 -7.09 -1.28 -18.58
C GLN A 151 -6.89 -1.47 -17.08
N ILE A 152 -7.66 -2.36 -16.44
CA ILE A 152 -7.47 -2.76 -15.04
C ILE A 152 -6.12 -3.49 -14.89
N PHE A 153 -5.83 -4.43 -15.78
CA PHE A 153 -4.54 -5.13 -15.78
C PHE A 153 -3.36 -4.17 -16.00
N SER A 154 -3.52 -3.19 -16.90
CA SER A 154 -2.49 -2.17 -17.17
C SER A 154 -2.32 -1.16 -16.02
N SER A 155 -3.36 -0.95 -15.20
CA SER A 155 -3.31 0.02 -14.09
C SER A 155 -2.71 -0.56 -12.81
N LEU A 156 -2.78 -1.88 -12.60
CA LEU A 156 -2.17 -2.56 -11.44
C LEU A 156 -0.68 -2.23 -11.26
N PRO A 157 0.21 -2.36 -12.27
CA PRO A 157 1.61 -1.97 -12.15
C PRO A 157 1.79 -0.48 -11.82
N LEU A 158 0.99 0.40 -12.43
CA LEU A 158 1.05 1.85 -12.20
C LEU A 158 0.70 2.21 -10.76
N LEU A 159 -0.32 1.54 -10.19
CA LEU A 159 -0.77 1.76 -8.82
C LEU A 159 0.32 1.33 -7.82
N LEU A 160 0.98 0.21 -8.10
CA LEU A 160 2.10 -0.32 -7.31
C LEU A 160 3.36 0.56 -7.41
N GLN A 161 3.67 1.05 -8.61
CA GLN A 161 4.77 1.98 -8.82
C GLN A 161 4.50 3.33 -8.13
N GLY A 162 3.26 3.82 -8.18
CA GLY A 162 2.84 5.00 -7.42
C GLY A 162 3.01 4.81 -5.91
N ALA A 163 2.65 3.63 -5.38
CA ALA A 163 2.89 3.27 -3.99
C ALA A 163 4.38 3.28 -3.63
N LEU A 164 5.23 2.73 -4.50
CA LEU A 164 6.69 2.73 -4.31
C LEU A 164 7.27 4.15 -4.27
N VAL A 165 6.83 5.02 -5.19
CA VAL A 165 7.28 6.42 -5.24
C VAL A 165 6.87 7.17 -3.97
N LEU A 166 5.63 6.99 -3.51
CA LEU A 166 5.14 7.56 -2.25
C LEU A 166 5.96 7.09 -1.05
N PHE A 167 6.29 5.80 -1.00
CA PHE A 167 7.13 5.24 0.06
C PHE A 167 8.54 5.83 0.05
N LEU A 168 9.18 5.93 -1.12
CA LEU A 168 10.50 6.53 -1.27
C LEU A 168 10.51 8.02 -0.91
N ALA A 169 9.47 8.77 -1.28
CA ALA A 169 9.33 10.16 -0.87
C ALA A 169 9.28 10.30 0.67
N GLY A 170 8.46 9.47 1.34
CA GLY A 170 8.43 9.41 2.80
C GLY A 170 9.76 9.00 3.43
N LEU A 171 10.51 8.09 2.78
CA LEU A 171 11.83 7.67 3.23
C LEU A 171 12.88 8.78 3.10
N ILE A 172 12.85 9.55 2.02
CA ILE A 172 13.74 10.70 1.81
C ILE A 172 13.48 11.76 2.88
N ASP A 173 12.20 12.12 3.11
CA ASP A 173 11.80 13.05 4.18
C ASP A 173 12.21 12.54 5.58
N PHE A 174 12.20 11.22 5.81
CA PHE A 174 12.64 10.62 7.08
C PHE A 174 14.15 10.68 7.30
N VAL A 175 14.95 10.45 6.24
CA VAL A 175 16.42 10.41 6.32
C VAL A 175 17.06 11.80 6.26
N LEU A 176 16.43 12.77 5.59
CA LEU A 176 16.89 14.16 5.48
C LEU A 176 16.02 15.07 6.36
N PRO A 177 16.30 15.18 7.67
CA PRO A 177 15.69 16.21 8.49
C PRO A 177 16.28 17.56 8.05
N LEU A 178 15.55 18.29 7.21
CA LEU A 178 15.79 19.70 6.91
C LEU A 178 15.25 20.59 8.03
#